data_AF-A0A0G0FLM8-F1
#
_entry.id   AF-A0A0G0FLM8-F1
#
_cell.length_a   1.000
_cell.length_b   1.000
_cell.length_c   1.000
_cell.angle_alpha   90.00
_cell.angle_beta   90.00
_cell.angle_gamma   90.00
#
_symmetry.space_group_name_H-M   'P 1'
#
loop_
_entity.id
_entity.type
_entity.pdbx_description
1 polymer ?
#
loop_
_entity_poly.entity_id
_entity_poly.type
_entity_poly.pdbx_seq_one_letter_code
_entity_poly.pdbx_strand_id
1 'polypeptide(L)' 'MADLKALCMKCRDANNKPTMQTMTNPKVEEKNGRYSAKGQCGKCGGNQFKFMSKADAEAMKSR' A
#
# COMPACT_ATOMS: atom_id res chain seq x y z
N MET A 1 -14.40 -1.79 4.52
CA MET A 1 -13.16 -1.17 4.01
C MET A 1 -12.13 -2.28 3.94
N ALA A 2 -11.59 -2.62 2.77
CA ALA A 2 -10.58 -3.67 2.70
C ALA A 2 -9.25 -3.08 3.21
N ASP A 3 -8.75 -3.57 4.33
CA ASP A 3 -7.44 -3.22 4.87
C ASP A 3 -6.35 -3.46 3.81
N LEU A 4 -5.88 -2.36 3.23
CA LEU A 4 -4.91 -2.40 2.14
C LEU A 4 -3.53 -2.67 2.74
N LYS A 5 -3.09 -3.92 2.75
CA LYS A 5 -1.76 -4.27 3.27
C LYS A 5 -0.70 -3.99 2.22
N ALA A 6 0.35 -3.27 2.61
CA ALA A 6 1.50 -2.94 1.77
C ALA A 6 2.82 -3.20 2.50
N LEU A 7 3.90 -3.37 1.74
CA LEU A 7 5.24 -3.52 2.30
C LEU A 7 5.68 -2.19 2.91
N CYS A 8 6.06 -2.21 4.18
CA CYS A 8 6.64 -1.05 4.85
C CYS A 8 8.14 -1.21 4.97
N MET A 9 8.90 -0.33 4.33
CA MET A 9 10.38 -0.31 4.39
C MET A 9 10.94 -0.01 5.79
N LYS A 10 10.13 0.63 6.66
CA LYS A 10 10.47 0.90 8.06
C LYS A 10 10.16 -0.27 8.99
N CYS A 11 9.03 -0.96 8.79
CA CYS A 11 8.71 -2.16 9.57
C CYS A 11 9.44 -3.36 8.98
N ARG A 12 10.69 -3.54 9.39
CA ARG A 12 11.49 -4.70 9.04
C ARG A 12 11.39 -5.77 10.13
N ASP A 13 11.34 -7.02 9.69
CA ASP A 13 11.41 -8.18 10.58
C ASP A 13 12.86 -8.39 11.08
N ALA A 14 13.09 -9.34 11.99
CA ALA A 14 14.40 -9.67 12.54
C ALA A 14 15.46 -10.00 11.45
N ASN A 15 15.00 -10.40 10.26
CA ASN A 15 15.84 -10.67 9.09
C ASN A 15 16.05 -9.46 8.17
N ASN A 16 15.78 -8.23 8.64
CA ASN A 16 15.81 -7.00 7.84
C ASN A 16 14.87 -6.97 6.63
N LYS A 17 13.89 -7.89 6.57
CA LYS A 17 12.93 -7.97 5.47
C LYS A 17 11.74 -7.04 5.72
N PRO A 18 11.31 -6.23 4.74
CA PRO A 18 10.11 -5.41 4.88
C PRO A 18 8.89 -6.31 5.13
N THR A 19 8.07 -5.94 6.10
CA THR A 19 6.85 -6.68 6.45
C THR A 19 5.63 -6.04 5.81
N MET A 20 4.62 -6.86 5.51
CA MET A 20 3.31 -6.36 5.12
C MET A 20 2.61 -5.77 6.35
N GLN A 21 2.27 -4.49 6.25
CA GLN A 21 1.60 -3.75 7.30
C GLN A 21 0.33 -3.13 6.72
N THR A 22 -0.66 -2.89 7.57
CA THR A 22 -1.88 -2.20 7.16
C THR A 22 -1.56 -0.77 6.73
N MET A 23 -2.03 -0.39 5.55
CA MET A 23 -1.94 0.98 5.03
C MET A 23 -3.11 1.79 5.53
N THR A 24 -2.82 2.85 6.26
CA THR A 24 -3.75 3.88 6.68
C THR A 24 -3.74 5.01 5.66
N ASN A 25 -4.91 5.62 5.42
CA ASN A 25 -5.08 6.66 4.40
C ASN A 25 -4.55 6.25 2.99
N PRO A 26 -4.97 5.10 2.43
CA PRO A 26 -4.56 4.72 1.08
C PRO A 26 -5.12 5.70 0.05
N LYS A 27 -4.23 6.32 -0.72
CA LYS A 27 -4.52 7.13 -1.90
C LYS A 27 -4.08 6.34 -3.13
N VAL A 28 -5.05 5.95 -3.96
CA VAL A 28 -4.77 5.29 -5.23
C VAL A 28 -4.50 6.34 -6.29
N GLU A 29 -3.28 6.34 -6.82
CA GLU A 29 -2.86 7.13 -7.96
C GLU A 29 -2.69 6.24 -9.20
N GLU A 30 -3.00 6.80 -10.36
CA GLU A 30 -2.82 6.15 -11.66
C GLU A 30 -1.86 7.01 -12.50
N LYS A 31 -0.81 6.40 -13.03
CA LYS A 31 0.17 7.08 -13.91
C LYS A 31 0.58 6.16 -15.05
N ASN A 32 0.32 6.57 -16.29
CA ASN A 32 0.61 5.80 -17.52
C ASN A 32 0.09 4.35 -17.46
N GLY A 33 -1.15 4.15 -17.00
CA GLY A 33 -1.76 2.81 -16.87
C GLY A 33 -1.18 1.93 -15.76
N ARG A 34 -0.29 2.46 -14.91
CA ARG A 34 0.18 1.81 -13.69
C ARG A 34 -0.55 2.36 -12.49
N TYR A 35 -1.10 1.48 -11.67
CA TYR A 35 -1.86 1.84 -10.49
C TYR A 35 -1.01 1.63 -9.25
N SER A 36 -1.09 2.61 -8.36
CA SER A 36 -0.24 2.70 -7.18
C SER A 36 -1.08 3.15 -6.00
N ALA A 37 -1.11 2.40 -4.91
CA ALA A 37 -1.66 2.88 -3.64
C ALA A 37 -0.50 3.43 -2.79
N LYS A 38 -0.55 4.72 -2.47
CA LYS A 38 0.33 5.36 -1.49
C LYS A 38 -0.43 5.62 -0.22
N GLY A 39 0.20 5.40 0.92
CA GLY A 39 -0.40 5.71 2.20
C GLY A 39 0.61 5.66 3.32
N GLN A 40 0.13 5.61 4.55
CA GLN A 40 0.97 5.56 5.73
C GLN A 40 0.86 4.19 6.40
N CYS A 41 1.93 3.77 7.07
CA CYS A 41 1.93 2.56 7.86
C CYS A 41 1.16 2.78 9.15
N GLY A 42 0.10 1.99 9.38
CA GLY A 42 -0.66 2.06 10.63
C GLY A 42 0.16 1.72 11.88
N LYS A 43 1.28 1.00 11.73
CA LYS A 43 2.14 0.59 12.84
C LYS A 43 3.23 1.62 13.19
N CYS A 44 3.88 2.21 12.19
CA CYS A 44 5.07 3.05 12.41
C CYS A 44 4.99 4.46 11.80
N GLY A 45 3.85 4.82 11.17
CA GLY A 45 3.66 6.10 10.48
C GLY A 45 4.55 6.30 9.24
N GLY A 46 5.30 5.28 8.82
CA GLY A 46 6.19 5.34 7.66
C GLY A 46 5.42 5.36 6.35
N ASN A 47 5.99 5.98 5.31
CA ASN A 47 5.38 5.94 3.98
C ASN A 47 5.33 4.50 3.47
N GLN A 48 4.17 4.10 2.97
CA GLN A 48 3.94 2.84 2.31
C GLN A 48 3.55 3.09 0.86
N PHE A 49 3.94 2.15 0.01
CA PHE A 49 3.62 2.16 -1.40
C PHE A 49 3.29 0.73 -1.82
N LYS A 50 2.20 0.54 -2.56
CA LYS A 50 1.83 -0.73 -3.17
C LYS A 50 1.53 -0.53 -4.65
N PHE A 51 2.29 -1.20 -5.50
CA PHE A 51 1.91 -1.36 -6.89
C PHE A 51 0.70 -2.30 -6.95
N MET A 52 -0.32 -1.90 -7.70
CA MET A 52 -1.52 -2.69 -7.91
C MET A 52 -1.71 -2.88 -9.41
N SER A 53 -2.27 -4.03 -9.78
CA SER A 53 -2.73 -4.26 -11.14
C SER A 53 -3.94 -3.37 -11.44
N LYS A 54 -4.18 -3.10 -12.72
CA LYS A 54 -5.32 -2.31 -13.19
C LYS A 54 -6.65 -2.79 -12.62
N ALA A 55 -6.90 -4.11 -12.66
CA ALA A 55 -8.09 -4.74 -12.11
C ALA A 55 -8.28 -4.48 -10.60
N ASP A 56 -7.24 -4.66 -9.79
CA ASP A 56 -7.29 -4.43 -8.33
C ASP A 56 -7.53 -2.95 -7.99
N ALA A 57 -6.93 -2.04 -8.76
CA ALA A 57 -7.05 -0.62 -8.51
C ALA A 57 -8.41 -0.06 -8.95
N GLU A 58 -8.97 -0.54 -10.06
CA GLU A 58 -10.34 -0.22 -10.47
C GLU A 58 -11.36 -0.76 -9.46
N ALA A 59 -11.17 -1.99 -8.95
CA ALA A 59 -12.02 -2.54 -7.89
C ALA A 59 -11.97 -1.72 -6.59
N MET A 60 -10.87 -1.01 -6.33
CA MET A 60 -10.75 -0.08 -5.19
C MET A 60 -11.24 1.33 -5.48
N LYS A 61 -11.13 1.83 -6.71
CA LYS A 61 -11.70 3.13 -7.12
C LYS A 61 -13.23 3.07 -7.25
N SER A 62 -13.79 1.92 -7.60
CA SER A 62 -15.23 1.73 -7.80
C SER A 62 -16.02 1.47 -6.50
N ARG A 63 -15.41 1.72 -5.33
CA ARG A 63 -15.96 1.40 -4.02
C ARG A 63 -16.15 2.62 -3.14
#